data_AF-A0A925R129-F1
#
_entry.id   AF-A0A925R129-F1
#
_cell.length_a   1.000
_cell.length_b   1.000
_cell.length_c   1.000
_cell.angle_alpha   90.00
_cell.angle_beta   90.00
_cell.angle_gamma   90.00
#
_symmetry.space_group_name_H-M   'P 1'
#
loop_
_entity.id
_entity.type
_entity.pdbx_description
1 polymer ?
#
loop_
_entity_poly.entity_id
_entity_poly.type
_entity_poly.pdbx_seq_one_letter_code
_entity_poly.pdbx_strand_id
1 'polypeptide(L)' 'MSFPFFDSGYTLWAADLDARLMDRHGKSARTLGVEIRSLLERYYRGDSVSSALTMISERYNLAR' A
#
# COMPACT_ATOMS: atom_id res chain seq x y z
N MET A 1 -15.57 0.35 -16.42
CA MET A 1 -15.09 1.06 -15.21
C MET A 1 -14.31 2.27 -15.66
N SER A 2 -14.94 3.45 -15.66
CA SER A 2 -14.20 4.71 -15.74
C SER A 2 -13.26 4.72 -14.55
N PHE A 3 -11.95 4.91 -14.74
CA PHE A 3 -10.99 5.12 -13.65
C PHE A 3 -11.05 6.63 -13.33
N PRO A 4 -11.90 7.09 -12.40
CA PRO A 4 -12.27 8.49 -12.35
C PRO A 4 -11.60 9.15 -11.14
N PHE A 5 -10.89 10.25 -11.38
CA PHE A 5 -10.33 11.15 -10.38
C PHE A 5 -9.27 10.53 -9.46
N PHE A 6 -8.09 11.16 -9.42
CA PHE A 6 -7.12 10.94 -8.36
C PHE A 6 -7.82 11.23 -7.02
N ASP A 7 -8.20 10.19 -6.30
CA ASP A 7 -8.74 10.33 -4.96
C ASP A 7 -7.62 10.78 -4.03
N SER A 8 -7.75 11.99 -3.49
CA SER A 8 -6.84 12.53 -2.48
C SER A 8 -6.74 11.59 -1.28
N GLY A 9 -7.83 10.88 -0.95
CA GLY A 9 -7.84 9.86 0.10
C GLY A 9 -6.93 8.67 -0.20
N TYR A 10 -7.04 8.10 -1.41
CA TYR A 10 -6.12 7.05 -1.86
C TYR A 10 -4.66 7.53 -1.84
N THR A 11 -4.41 8.75 -2.32
CA THR A 11 -3.05 9.30 -2.39
C THR A 11 -2.42 9.40 -1.00
N LEU A 12 -3.17 9.91 -0.01
CA LEU A 12 -2.72 10.01 1.38
C LEU A 12 -2.54 8.62 2.02
N TRP A 13 -3.47 7.71 1.77
CA TRP A 13 -3.42 6.33 2.27
C TRP A 13 -2.19 5.59 1.73
N ALA A 14 -1.92 5.71 0.42
CA ALA A 14 -0.77 5.09 -0.23
C ALA A 14 0.56 5.71 0.25
N ALA A 15 0.60 7.03 0.44
CA ALA A 15 1.76 7.72 0.98
C ALA A 15 2.08 7.30 2.43
N ASP A 16 1.07 7.15 3.29
CA ASP A 16 1.26 6.65 4.66
C ASP A 16 1.75 5.19 4.65
N LEU A 17 1.22 4.35 3.77
CA LEU A 17 1.69 2.98 3.58
C LEU A 17 3.16 2.92 3.16
N ASP A 18 3.55 3.71 2.16
CA ASP A 18 4.93 3.78 1.69
C ASP A 18 5.88 4.34 2.74
N ALA A 19 5.46 5.37 3.49
CA ALA A 19 6.24 5.94 4.59
C ALA A 19 6.54 4.88 5.65
N ARG A 20 5.54 4.07 6.04
CA ARG A 20 5.72 3.00 7.04
C ARG A 20 6.54 1.83 6.53
N LEU A 21 6.40 1.46 5.24
CA LEU A 21 7.25 0.43 4.64
C LEU A 21 8.71 0.89 4.59
N MET A 22 8.96 2.16 4.27
CA MET A 22 10.30 2.73 4.29
C MET A 22 10.89 2.80 5.69
N ASP A 23 10.11 3.26 6.67
CA ASP A 23 10.54 3.35 8.07
C ASP A 23 10.92 1.97 8.64
N ARG A 24 10.10 0.93 8.37
CA ARG A 24 10.32 -0.41 8.93
C ARG A 24 11.28 -1.29 8.15
N HIS A 25 11.29 -1.17 6.83
CA HIS A 25 11.97 -2.13 5.95
C HIS A 25 12.90 -1.48 4.92
N GLY A 26 12.99 -0.15 4.88
CA GLY A 26 13.81 0.58 3.91
C GLY A 26 13.38 0.37 2.46
N LYS A 27 12.13 -0.06 2.23
CA LYS A 27 11.58 -0.36 0.90
C LYS A 27 10.21 0.28 0.75
N SER A 28 9.85 0.69 -0.47
CA SER A 28 8.49 1.13 -0.81
C SER A 28 7.70 -0.03 -1.43
N ALA A 29 6.38 0.11 -1.46
CA ALA A 29 5.49 -0.79 -2.20
C ALA A 29 5.93 -0.94 -3.66
N ARG A 30 6.37 0.16 -4.29
CA ARG A 30 6.90 0.13 -5.67
C ARG A 30 8.19 -0.70 -5.79
N THR A 31 9.15 -0.55 -4.87
CA THR A 31 10.41 -1.33 -4.89
C THR A 31 10.15 -2.81 -4.62
N LEU A 32 9.11 -3.13 -3.86
CA LEU A 32 8.65 -4.51 -3.64
C LEU A 32 7.89 -5.09 -4.84
N GLY A 33 7.60 -4.28 -5.87
CA GLY A 33 6.81 -4.73 -7.02
C GLY A 33 5.33 -4.93 -6.70
N VAL A 34 4.80 -4.18 -5.72
CA VAL A 34 3.36 -4.18 -5.42
C VAL A 34 2.63 -3.43 -6.52
N GLU A 35 1.70 -4.12 -7.18
CA GLU A 35 0.86 -3.55 -8.23
C GLU A 35 -0.07 -2.47 -7.67
N ILE A 36 -0.10 -1.30 -8.32
CA ILE A 36 -0.99 -0.17 -7.96
C ILE A 36 -2.47 -0.63 -7.94
N ARG A 37 -2.87 -1.49 -8.88
CA ARG A 37 -4.23 -2.05 -8.91
C ARG A 37 -4.57 -2.83 -7.65
N SER A 38 -3.62 -3.59 -7.11
CA SER A 38 -3.82 -4.31 -5.85
C SER A 38 -3.94 -3.36 -4.65
N LEU A 39 -3.24 -2.23 -4.66
CA LEU A 39 -3.39 -1.20 -3.62
C LEU A 39 -4.74 -0.47 -3.72
N LEU A 40 -5.17 -0.13 -4.93
CA LEU A 40 -6.48 0.50 -5.16
C LEU A 40 -7.63 -0.41 -4.71
N GLU A 41 -7.57 -1.69 -5.07
CA GLU A 41 -8.60 -2.66 -4.67
C GLU A 41 -8.74 -2.73 -3.14
N ARG A 42 -7.62 -2.69 -2.41
CA ARG A 42 -7.60 -2.70 -0.95
C ARG A 42 -8.19 -1.44 -0.35
N TYR A 43 -7.76 -0.29 -0.86
CA TYR A 43 -8.29 0.99 -0.44
C TYR A 43 -9.81 1.05 -0.61
N TYR A 44 -10.33 0.66 -1.78
CA TYR A 44 -11.78 0.63 -2.03
C TYR A 44 -12.53 -0.46 -1.26
N ARG A 45 -11.84 -1.50 -0.80
CA ARG A 45 -12.40 -2.49 0.13
C ARG A 45 -12.49 -1.97 1.57
N GLY A 46 -11.84 -0.84 1.87
CA GLY A 46 -11.78 -0.26 3.22
C GLY A 46 -10.65 -0.81 4.07
N ASP A 47 -9.61 -1.41 3.48
CA ASP A 47 -8.44 -1.86 4.22
C ASP A 47 -7.73 -0.66 4.87
N SER A 48 -7.39 -0.77 6.15
CA SER A 48 -6.53 0.21 6.81
C SER A 48 -5.08 0.09 6.33
N VAL A 49 -4.32 1.19 6.44
CA VAL A 49 -2.87 1.20 6.14
C VAL A 49 -2.14 0.12 6.93
N SER A 50 -2.47 -0.06 8.22
CA SER A 50 -1.85 -1.09 9.06
C SER A 50 -2.12 -2.51 8.57
N SER A 51 -3.35 -2.81 8.12
CA SER A 51 -3.69 -4.12 7.55
C SER A 51 -2.92 -4.39 6.25
N ALA A 52 -2.89 -3.40 5.35
CA ALA A 52 -2.14 -3.50 4.10
C ALA A 52 -0.63 -3.66 4.35
N LEU A 53 -0.07 -2.94 5.33
CA LEU A 53 1.33 -3.04 5.73
C LEU A 53 1.68 -4.44 6.23
N THR A 54 0.91 -5.01 7.16
CA THR A 54 1.14 -6.36 7.68
C THR A 54 1.14 -7.37 6.55
N MET A 55 0.13 -7.32 5.68
CA MET A 55 0.02 -8.28 4.61
C MET A 55 1.12 -8.14 3.54
N ILE A 56 1.54 -6.91 3.20
CA ILE A 56 2.70 -6.70 2.32
C ILE A 56 3.96 -7.25 2.99
N SER A 57 4.14 -6.99 4.29
CA SER A 57 5.30 -7.47 5.03
C SER A 57 5.38 -9.00 5.07
N GLU A 58 4.25 -9.68 5.26
CA GLU A 58 4.16 -11.14 5.21
C GLU A 58 4.41 -11.68 3.80
N ARG A 59 3.72 -11.14 2.79
CA ARG A 59 3.82 -11.60 1.40
C ARG A 59 5.24 -11.51 0.84
N TYR A 60 5.99 -10.50 1.25
CA TYR A 60 7.36 -10.25 0.79
C TYR A 60 8.43 -10.69 1.79
N ASN A 61 8.05 -11.45 2.84
CA ASN A 61 8.96 -11.95 3.88
C ASN A 61 9.83 -10.85 4.52
N LEU A 62 9.23 -9.68 4.75
CA LEU A 62 9.89 -8.52 5.39
C LEU A 62 9.82 -8.58 6.91
N ALA A 63 9.08 -9.54 7.48
CA ALA A 63 8.86 -9.71 8.93
C ALA A 63 10.08 -10.33 9.67
N ARG A 64 11.31 -9.98 9.29
CA ARG A 64 12.54 -10.51 9.89
C ARG A 64 13.28 -9.47 10.70
#